data_AF-A0A1J5CZ65-F1
#
_entry.id   AF-A0A1J5CZ65-F1
#
_cell.length_a   1.000
_cell.length_b   1.000
_cell.length_c   1.000
_cell.angle_alpha   90.00
_cell.angle_beta   90.00
_cell.angle_gamma   90.00
#
_symmetry.space_group_name_H-M   'P 1'
#
loop_
_entity.id
_entity.type
_entity.pdbx_description
1 polymer ?
#
loop_
_entity_poly.entity_id
_entity_poly.type
_entity_poly.pdbx_seq_one_letter_code
_entity_poly.pdbx_strand_id
1 'polypeptide(L)'
;MEACSVRPFHRGVYENLWAEHKLSVLAISFKKFRAVAGKLGQVPHILAFLQSLGRTLNEPLGDLNNALLNVFDHMKLYLDRNERMKLVDLVLDESPTLPTVFFDLIRRKSISALYGCRIFFPQQAYYKFYDFGDSPGLWICLGPYLLHLGFAGIRARFQARMGISPTELDERLGRLREGIPIGEYSGWPERIRKTLENNIAVAVSPGQAWLHPRLELPLPELDSSPGSRAPKSRFAPFMALERCWDTDPAGIPELPAFSAWKEELSRERLPELDWDSETNWDSETNWNSETGPADGFRLLLDAFLAQKDLELGKAEAGAGNGKTRPEENQPDA
;
A
#
# COMPACT_ATOMS: atom_id res chain seq x y z
N MET A 1 -17.78 11.53 3.62
CA MET A 1 -16.72 10.91 2.80
C MET A 1 -16.99 9.42 2.77
N GLU A 2 -17.02 8.80 1.60
CA GLU A 2 -17.24 7.35 1.49
C GLU A 2 -16.15 6.60 2.28
N ALA A 3 -16.52 5.53 2.97
CA ALA A 3 -15.53 4.78 3.73
C ALA A 3 -14.72 3.82 2.89
N CYS A 4 -15.19 3.51 1.69
CA CYS A 4 -14.52 2.61 0.77
C CYS A 4 -14.84 3.02 -0.66
N SER A 5 -13.82 3.16 -1.50
CA SER A 5 -13.97 3.40 -2.93
C SER A 5 -12.93 2.62 -3.74
N VAL A 6 -13.27 2.26 -4.97
CA VAL A 6 -12.34 1.63 -5.92
C VAL A 6 -12.28 2.47 -7.17
N ARG A 7 -11.07 2.70 -7.68
CA ARG A 7 -10.87 3.37 -8.97
C ARG A 7 -9.87 2.59 -9.83
N PRO A 8 -10.02 2.63 -11.16
CA PRO A 8 -8.97 2.19 -12.07
C PRO A 8 -7.67 2.91 -11.76
N PHE A 9 -6.57 2.19 -11.91
CA PHE A 9 -5.25 2.70 -11.65
C PHE A 9 -4.30 2.32 -12.78
N HIS A 10 -4.00 3.32 -13.61
CA HIS A 10 -3.28 3.12 -14.87
C HIS A 10 -1.77 2.93 -14.71
N ARG A 11 -1.24 3.24 -13.53
CA ARG A 11 0.13 2.92 -13.17
C ARG A 11 0.05 1.57 -12.48
N GLY A 12 0.63 0.49 -13.00
CA GLY A 12 0.53 -0.81 -12.30
C GLY A 12 1.03 -0.69 -10.85
N VAL A 13 0.73 -1.69 -9.99
CA VAL A 13 1.31 -1.78 -8.63
C VAL A 13 2.80 -1.46 -8.62
N TYR A 14 3.53 -1.93 -9.62
CA TYR A 14 4.96 -1.67 -9.77
C TYR A 14 5.36 -0.21 -9.94
N GLU A 15 4.65 0.56 -10.78
CA GLU A 15 4.95 1.98 -10.96
C GLU A 15 4.63 2.77 -9.69
N ASN A 16 3.68 2.29 -8.89
CA ASN A 16 3.31 2.86 -7.61
C ASN A 16 4.30 2.52 -6.50
N LEU A 17 4.66 1.25 -6.37
CA LEU A 17 5.75 0.79 -5.51
C LEU A 17 7.03 1.56 -5.88
N TRP A 18 7.33 1.74 -7.16
CA TRP A 18 8.46 2.55 -7.62
C TRP A 18 8.34 4.06 -7.27
N ALA A 19 7.13 4.63 -7.36
CA ALA A 19 6.87 6.04 -7.07
C ALA A 19 6.91 6.38 -5.56
N GLU A 20 6.52 5.45 -4.69
CA GLU A 20 6.53 5.63 -3.23
C GLU A 20 7.79 5.05 -2.54
N HIS A 21 8.40 3.98 -3.08
CA HIS A 21 9.71 3.48 -2.61
C HIS A 21 10.90 4.35 -3.04
N LYS A 22 10.63 5.58 -3.51
CA LYS A 22 11.60 6.65 -3.79
C LYS A 22 12.65 6.87 -2.69
N LEU A 23 12.44 6.36 -1.48
CA LEU A 23 13.29 6.61 -0.32
C LEU A 23 13.98 5.37 0.27
N SER A 24 13.45 4.17 0.04
CA SER A 24 13.99 2.95 0.69
C SER A 24 15.05 2.24 -0.16
N VAL A 25 15.16 2.58 -1.45
CA VAL A 25 15.86 1.75 -2.44
C VAL A 25 16.81 2.53 -3.36
N LEU A 26 16.62 3.84 -3.54
CA LEU A 26 17.41 4.62 -4.50
C LEU A 26 18.58 5.33 -3.80
N ALA A 27 19.56 4.54 -3.37
CA ALA A 27 20.91 5.05 -3.25
C ALA A 27 21.52 5.19 -4.66
N ILE A 28 22.22 6.31 -4.90
CA ILE A 28 23.06 6.67 -6.04
C ILE A 28 22.37 7.47 -7.19
N SER A 29 22.38 8.80 -7.00
CA SER A 29 22.46 9.86 -8.03
C SER A 29 21.19 10.24 -8.81
N PHE A 30 20.68 11.43 -8.48
CA PHE A 30 19.67 12.22 -9.23
C PHE A 30 20.02 12.45 -10.72
N LYS A 31 21.31 12.32 -11.09
CA LYS A 31 21.80 12.48 -12.48
C LYS A 31 21.61 11.20 -13.31
N LYS A 32 21.67 10.00 -12.70
CA LYS A 32 21.27 8.73 -13.33
C LYS A 32 19.74 8.60 -13.40
N PHE A 33 19.04 9.11 -12.39
CA PHE A 33 17.57 9.17 -12.33
C PHE A 33 16.93 9.91 -13.51
N ARG A 34 17.43 11.10 -13.89
CA ARG A 34 16.93 11.82 -15.09
C ARG A 34 17.21 11.10 -16.42
N ALA A 35 18.28 10.31 -16.50
CA ALA A 35 18.61 9.53 -17.69
C ALA A 35 17.77 8.24 -17.83
N VAL A 36 17.22 7.73 -16.72
CA VAL A 36 16.37 6.52 -16.68
C VAL A 36 14.89 6.90 -16.76
N ALA A 37 14.43 7.97 -16.12
CA ALA A 37 13.05 8.46 -16.23
C ALA A 37 12.65 8.85 -17.67
N GLY A 38 13.62 9.31 -18.47
CA GLY A 38 13.42 9.52 -19.91
C GLY A 38 13.48 8.24 -20.77
N LYS A 39 13.77 7.08 -20.16
CA LYS A 39 13.92 5.76 -20.80
C LYS A 39 12.97 4.69 -20.25
N LEU A 40 12.09 5.00 -19.29
CA LEU A 40 11.05 4.12 -18.74
C LEU A 40 9.88 3.90 -19.73
N GLY A 41 10.21 3.86 -21.03
CA GLY A 41 9.44 3.10 -22.00
C GLY A 41 9.82 1.61 -21.90
N GLN A 42 8.81 0.75 -22.07
CA GLN A 42 8.82 -0.71 -22.29
C GLN A 42 10.15 -1.48 -22.21
N VAL A 43 10.67 -1.95 -21.05
CA VAL A 43 11.73 -3.00 -21.10
C VAL A 43 11.91 -3.90 -19.83
N PRO A 44 12.11 -5.23 -20.01
CA PRO A 44 12.41 -6.26 -18.99
C PRO A 44 13.55 -6.03 -17.97
N HIS A 45 14.48 -5.11 -18.20
CA HIS A 45 15.57 -4.86 -17.25
C HIS A 45 15.09 -4.16 -15.97
N ILE A 46 13.92 -3.51 -16.01
CA ILE A 46 13.25 -2.97 -14.83
C ILE A 46 12.78 -4.12 -13.93
N LEU A 47 12.25 -5.21 -14.50
CA LEU A 47 11.84 -6.41 -13.76
C LEU A 47 13.03 -7.13 -13.11
N ALA A 48 14.19 -7.19 -13.79
CA ALA A 48 15.42 -7.75 -13.22
C ALA A 48 15.99 -6.87 -12.08
N PHE A 49 15.90 -5.55 -12.21
CA PHE A 49 16.24 -4.60 -11.13
C PHE A 49 15.29 -4.75 -9.94
N LEU A 50 13.97 -4.89 -10.17
CA LEU A 50 12.98 -5.10 -9.11
C LEU A 50 13.14 -6.48 -8.44
N GLN A 51 13.48 -7.54 -9.17
CA GLN A 51 13.88 -8.82 -8.59
C GLN A 51 15.17 -8.70 -7.76
N SER A 52 16.12 -7.86 -8.19
CA SER A 52 17.30 -7.54 -7.38
C SER A 52 16.91 -6.82 -6.09
N LEU A 53 15.95 -5.89 -6.14
CA LEU A 53 15.44 -5.17 -4.96
C LEU A 53 14.69 -6.07 -3.98
N GLY A 54 13.90 -7.02 -4.50
CA GLY A 54 13.29 -8.10 -3.73
C GLY A 54 14.32 -9.04 -3.09
N ARG A 55 15.47 -9.24 -3.73
CA ARG A 55 16.59 -10.04 -3.19
C ARG A 55 17.38 -9.30 -2.12
N THR A 56 17.60 -8.00 -2.28
CA THR A 56 18.31 -7.15 -1.30
C THR A 56 17.47 -6.79 -0.07
N LEU A 57 16.13 -6.90 -0.13
CA LEU A 57 15.26 -6.78 1.05
C LEU A 57 15.59 -7.76 2.19
N ASN A 58 16.32 -8.85 1.87
CA ASN A 58 16.77 -9.87 2.81
C ASN A 58 18.25 -9.71 3.23
N GLU A 59 18.96 -8.67 2.76
CA GLU A 59 20.36 -8.47 3.14
C GLU A 59 20.49 -7.72 4.48
N PRO A 60 21.21 -8.25 5.48
CA PRO A 60 20.89 -7.89 6.86
C PRO A 60 21.41 -6.52 7.34
N LEU A 61 22.37 -5.86 6.68
CA LEU A 61 23.01 -4.64 7.26
C LEU A 61 23.62 -3.62 6.28
N GLY A 62 24.10 -4.02 5.08
CA GLY A 62 24.77 -3.09 4.15
C GLY A 62 23.84 -2.00 3.58
N ASP A 63 22.60 -2.37 3.28
CA ASP A 63 21.62 -1.49 2.65
C ASP A 63 20.86 -0.60 3.64
N LEU A 64 20.80 -1.00 4.92
CA LEU A 64 20.16 -0.20 5.97
C LEU A 64 20.88 1.14 6.16
N ASN A 65 22.22 1.15 6.14
CA ASN A 65 23.00 2.37 6.26
C ASN A 65 22.75 3.32 5.08
N ASN A 66 22.67 2.81 3.86
CA ASN A 66 22.37 3.61 2.67
C ASN A 66 20.95 4.20 2.73
N ALA A 67 19.97 3.42 3.18
CA ALA A 67 18.60 3.88 3.33
C ALA A 67 18.48 4.94 4.44
N LEU A 68 19.17 4.75 5.58
CA LEU A 68 19.20 5.73 6.67
C LEU A 68 19.93 7.02 6.27
N LEU A 69 21.00 6.95 5.47
CA LEU A 69 21.66 8.12 4.89
C LEU A 69 20.72 8.89 3.95
N ASN A 70 19.91 8.18 3.15
CA ASN A 70 18.88 8.82 2.33
C ASN A 70 17.85 9.54 3.21
N VAL A 71 17.33 8.88 4.25
CA VAL A 71 16.43 9.52 5.22
C VAL A 71 17.08 10.76 5.85
N PHE A 72 18.36 10.68 6.22
CA PHE A 72 19.11 11.83 6.74
C PHE A 72 19.17 12.98 5.74
N ASP A 73 19.45 12.71 4.47
CA ASP A 73 19.51 13.73 3.43
C ASP A 73 18.19 14.49 3.26
N HIS A 74 17.07 13.80 3.45
CA HIS A 74 15.73 14.41 3.43
C HIS A 74 15.40 15.14 4.74
N MET A 75 15.86 14.64 5.88
CA MET A 75 15.57 15.20 7.20
C MET A 75 16.48 16.37 7.59
N LYS A 76 17.73 16.44 7.10
CA LYS A 76 18.76 17.38 7.58
C LYS A 76 18.33 18.85 7.54
N LEU A 77 17.48 19.23 6.57
CA LEU A 77 16.96 20.59 6.44
C LEU A 77 16.08 21.03 7.62
N TYR A 78 15.50 20.07 8.34
CA TYR A 78 14.60 20.29 9.49
C TYR A 78 15.32 20.20 10.84
N LEU A 79 16.59 19.80 10.84
CA LEU A 79 17.38 19.58 12.05
C LEU A 79 18.31 20.77 12.33
N ASP A 80 18.52 21.06 13.61
CA ASP A 80 19.56 21.97 14.04
C ASP A 80 20.96 21.31 14.01
N ARG A 81 22.00 22.10 14.28
CA ARG A 81 23.39 21.61 14.27
C ARG A 81 23.63 20.49 15.29
N ASN A 82 23.07 20.60 16.49
CA ASN A 82 23.29 19.64 17.56
C ASN A 82 22.58 18.31 17.27
N GLU A 83 21.36 18.38 16.76
CA GLU A 83 20.60 17.21 16.30
C GLU A 83 21.34 16.47 15.18
N ARG A 84 21.87 17.20 14.19
CA ARG A 84 22.68 16.62 13.10
C ARG A 84 23.94 15.93 13.63
N MET A 85 24.67 16.59 14.54
CA MET A 85 25.89 15.99 15.13
C MET A 85 25.58 14.71 15.89
N LYS A 86 24.51 14.70 16.71
CA LYS A 86 24.09 13.48 17.42
C LYS A 86 23.76 12.33 16.47
N LEU A 87 23.11 12.59 15.34
CA LEU A 87 22.84 11.56 14.34
C LEU A 87 24.12 11.06 13.67
N VAL A 88 25.07 11.96 13.36
CA VAL A 88 26.38 11.58 12.82
C VAL A 88 27.13 10.68 13.81
N ASP A 89 27.16 11.05 15.09
CA ASP A 89 27.80 10.25 16.13
C ASP A 89 27.16 8.85 16.21
N LEU A 90 25.83 8.77 16.23
CA LEU A 90 25.11 7.49 16.25
C LEU A 90 25.35 6.62 14.99
N VAL A 91 25.56 7.24 13.82
CA VAL A 91 25.92 6.53 12.57
C VAL A 91 27.35 6.00 12.67
N LEU A 92 28.29 6.82 13.12
CA LEU A 92 29.70 6.43 13.28
C LEU A 92 29.89 5.33 14.33
N ASP A 93 29.04 5.33 15.36
CA ASP A 93 29.01 4.33 16.43
C ASP A 93 28.22 3.05 16.04
N GLU A 94 27.70 2.96 14.81
CA GLU A 94 26.85 1.86 14.32
C GLU A 94 25.70 1.52 15.28
N SER A 95 25.09 2.55 15.88
CA SER A 95 24.13 2.38 16.97
C SER A 95 22.86 1.65 16.49
N PRO A 96 22.46 0.55 17.14
CA PRO A 96 21.24 -0.19 16.78
C PRO A 96 19.95 0.60 17.07
N THR A 97 20.06 1.69 17.82
CA THR A 97 18.92 2.59 18.13
C THR A 97 18.71 3.66 17.07
N LEU A 98 19.59 3.73 16.07
CA LEU A 98 19.54 4.76 15.03
C LEU A 98 18.18 4.84 14.33
N PRO A 99 17.54 3.74 13.85
CA PRO A 99 16.21 3.81 13.25
C PRO A 99 15.14 4.40 14.18
N THR A 100 15.22 4.08 15.47
CA THR A 100 14.33 4.60 16.52
C THR A 100 14.46 6.13 16.60
N VAL A 101 15.69 6.65 16.64
CA VAL A 101 15.95 8.09 16.71
C VAL A 101 15.49 8.81 15.44
N PHE A 102 15.73 8.22 14.27
CA PHE A 102 15.26 8.77 12.99
C PHE A 102 13.74 8.92 12.95
N PHE A 103 13.00 7.87 13.27
CA PHE A 103 11.55 7.90 13.20
C PHE A 103 10.92 8.89 14.20
N ASP A 104 11.47 8.96 15.41
CA ASP A 104 11.01 9.92 16.41
C ASP A 104 11.25 11.37 15.97
N LEU A 105 12.39 11.67 15.34
CA LEU A 105 12.66 12.99 14.75
C LEU A 105 11.71 13.31 13.59
N ILE A 106 11.46 12.35 12.69
CA ILE A 106 10.49 12.50 11.59
C ILE A 106 9.12 12.91 12.13
N ARG A 107 8.66 12.23 13.18
CA ARG A 107 7.37 12.51 13.84
C ARG A 107 7.36 13.87 14.53
N ARG A 108 8.38 14.20 15.34
CA ARG A 108 8.45 15.46 16.10
C ARG A 108 8.60 16.70 15.21
N LYS A 109 9.31 16.57 14.10
CA LYS A 109 9.53 17.65 13.12
C LYS A 109 8.46 17.66 12.02
N SER A 110 7.48 16.77 12.09
CA SER A 110 6.39 16.61 11.13
C SER A 110 6.84 16.50 9.66
N ILE A 111 7.86 15.68 9.40
CA ILE A 111 8.46 15.54 8.06
C ILE A 111 7.61 14.58 7.24
N SER A 112 6.49 15.07 6.72
CA SER A 112 5.45 14.27 6.06
C SER A 112 5.96 13.42 4.89
N ALA A 113 6.98 13.90 4.17
CA ALA A 113 7.60 13.16 3.07
C ALA A 113 8.26 11.82 3.51
N LEU A 114 8.51 11.64 4.81
CA LEU A 114 9.15 10.46 5.36
C LEU A 114 8.20 9.57 6.18
N TYR A 115 6.90 9.93 6.30
CA TYR A 115 5.94 9.18 7.11
C TYR A 115 5.72 7.75 6.61
N GLY A 116 5.60 7.56 5.29
CA GLY A 116 5.52 6.23 4.67
C GLY A 116 6.86 5.54 4.41
N CYS A 117 7.98 6.02 4.99
CA CYS A 117 9.28 5.42 4.70
C CYS A 117 9.37 3.98 5.23
N ARG A 118 9.43 3.01 4.32
CA ARG A 118 9.24 1.58 4.61
C ARG A 118 10.31 0.96 5.51
N ILE A 119 11.46 1.61 5.70
CA ILE A 119 12.50 1.10 6.60
C ILE A 119 12.05 1.04 8.07
N PHE A 120 11.01 1.82 8.42
CA PHE A 120 10.45 1.85 9.78
C PHE A 120 9.24 0.94 9.96
N PHE A 121 8.79 0.27 8.90
CA PHE A 121 7.58 -0.56 8.93
C PHE A 121 7.93 -2.02 8.66
N PRO A 122 7.13 -2.96 9.19
CA PRO A 122 7.26 -4.37 8.83
C PRO A 122 7.20 -4.57 7.32
N GLN A 123 7.93 -5.58 6.83
CA GLN A 123 8.08 -5.81 5.38
C GLN A 123 6.77 -6.24 4.68
N GLN A 124 5.74 -6.64 5.43
CA GLN A 124 4.41 -6.93 4.88
C GLN A 124 3.66 -5.66 4.42
N ALA A 125 2.65 -5.83 3.56
CA ALA A 125 1.75 -4.76 3.11
C ALA A 125 2.41 -3.62 2.31
N TYR A 126 3.42 -3.91 1.48
CA TYR A 126 4.11 -2.91 0.65
C TYR A 126 3.21 -2.21 -0.37
N TYR A 127 2.09 -2.82 -0.73
CA TYR A 127 1.08 -2.28 -1.64
C TYR A 127 0.04 -1.39 -0.92
N LYS A 128 0.27 -1.06 0.37
CA LYS A 128 -0.62 -0.21 1.17
C LYS A 128 0.10 1.02 1.68
N PHE A 129 -0.59 2.16 1.68
CA PHE A 129 0.01 3.45 2.01
C PHE A 129 -1.03 4.46 2.47
N TYR A 130 -0.62 5.39 3.34
CA TYR A 130 -1.45 6.50 3.83
C TYR A 130 -1.19 7.83 3.12
N ASP A 131 -0.14 7.91 2.30
CA ASP A 131 0.40 9.16 1.74
C ASP A 131 -0.01 9.44 0.29
N PHE A 132 -0.97 8.68 -0.26
CA PHE A 132 -1.33 8.74 -1.67
C PHE A 132 -2.58 9.56 -1.98
N GLY A 133 -2.44 10.52 -2.89
CA GLY A 133 -3.53 11.42 -3.26
C GLY A 133 -3.96 12.36 -2.13
N ASP A 134 -5.07 13.07 -2.35
CA ASP A 134 -5.49 14.15 -1.45
C ASP A 134 -6.48 13.68 -0.35
N SER A 135 -6.96 12.43 -0.41
CA SER A 135 -7.96 11.93 0.54
C SER A 135 -7.31 11.13 1.68
N PRO A 136 -7.60 11.48 2.95
CA PRO A 136 -7.08 10.77 4.11
C PRO A 136 -7.65 9.35 4.18
N GLY A 137 -6.81 8.39 4.54
CA GLY A 137 -7.18 6.98 4.63
C GLY A 137 -6.06 6.06 4.17
N LEU A 138 -6.35 4.77 4.18
CA LEU A 138 -5.46 3.74 3.69
C LEU A 138 -5.78 3.49 2.23
N TRP A 139 -4.77 3.60 1.38
CA TRP A 139 -4.86 3.23 -0.02
C TRP A 139 -4.17 1.89 -0.22
N ILE A 140 -4.77 1.06 -1.06
CA ILE A 140 -4.37 -0.33 -1.30
C ILE A 140 -4.30 -0.48 -2.82
N CYS A 141 -3.10 -0.68 -3.33
CA CYS A 141 -2.85 -0.86 -4.75
C CYS A 141 -2.99 -2.34 -5.10
N LEU A 142 -3.95 -2.68 -5.96
CA LEU A 142 -4.40 -4.03 -6.30
C LEU A 142 -4.15 -4.36 -7.78
N GLY A 143 -2.98 -3.99 -8.27
CA GLY A 143 -2.55 -4.06 -9.66
C GLY A 143 -3.16 -2.91 -10.47
N PRO A 144 -4.15 -3.19 -11.32
CA PRO A 144 -4.83 -2.18 -12.13
C PRO A 144 -5.90 -1.37 -11.37
N TYR A 145 -6.03 -1.58 -10.05
CA TYR A 145 -7.01 -0.88 -9.21
C TYR A 145 -6.35 -0.25 -7.99
N LEU A 146 -6.96 0.83 -7.51
CA LEU A 146 -6.73 1.37 -6.18
C LEU A 146 -8.01 1.27 -5.37
N LEU A 147 -7.91 0.58 -4.25
CA LEU A 147 -8.90 0.54 -3.21
C LEU A 147 -8.52 1.58 -2.15
N HIS A 148 -9.42 2.51 -1.86
CA HIS A 148 -9.27 3.47 -0.76
C HIS A 148 -10.20 3.08 0.37
N LEU A 149 -9.65 3.02 1.58
CA LEU A 149 -10.36 2.79 2.83
C LEU A 149 -10.21 4.05 3.70
N GLY A 150 -11.28 4.83 3.82
CA GLY A 150 -11.33 5.99 4.72
C GLY A 150 -11.21 5.57 6.18
N PHE A 151 -10.89 6.52 7.08
CA PHE A 151 -10.62 6.19 8.49
C PHE A 151 -11.77 5.49 9.23
N ALA A 152 -13.03 5.74 8.86
CA ALA A 152 -14.17 4.99 9.41
C ALA A 152 -14.15 3.52 8.99
N GLY A 153 -13.79 3.24 7.74
CA GLY A 153 -13.58 1.87 7.24
C GLY A 153 -12.38 1.20 7.89
N ILE A 154 -11.30 1.94 8.16
CA ILE A 154 -10.14 1.43 8.92
C ILE A 154 -10.55 1.06 10.35
N ARG A 155 -11.32 1.92 11.04
CA ARG A 155 -11.83 1.62 12.38
C ARG A 155 -12.66 0.33 12.37
N ALA A 156 -13.61 0.22 11.45
CA ALA A 156 -14.43 -0.98 11.28
C ALA A 156 -13.58 -2.24 11.07
N ARG A 157 -12.58 -2.14 10.18
CA ARG A 157 -11.61 -3.21 9.93
C ARG A 157 -10.83 -3.59 11.17
N PHE A 158 -10.32 -2.62 11.93
CA PHE A 158 -9.58 -2.88 13.16
C PHE A 158 -10.46 -3.54 14.22
N GLN A 159 -11.66 -3.03 14.46
CA GLN A 159 -12.58 -3.61 15.45
C GLN A 159 -12.96 -5.05 15.08
N ALA A 160 -13.38 -5.29 13.84
CA ALA A 160 -13.78 -6.62 13.36
C ALA A 160 -12.60 -7.61 13.39
N ARG A 161 -11.42 -7.19 12.92
CA ARG A 161 -10.26 -8.08 12.81
C ARG A 161 -9.48 -8.24 14.10
N MET A 162 -9.54 -7.31 15.05
CA MET A 162 -8.89 -7.46 16.35
C MET A 162 -9.82 -8.14 17.37
N GLY A 163 -11.14 -7.99 17.21
CA GLY A 163 -12.12 -8.50 18.17
C GLY A 163 -12.11 -7.75 19.50
N ILE A 164 -11.84 -6.43 19.46
CA ILE A 164 -11.75 -5.56 20.64
C ILE A 164 -12.82 -4.48 20.62
N SER A 165 -13.13 -3.93 21.79
CA SER A 165 -14.09 -2.84 21.92
C SER A 165 -13.59 -1.53 21.29
N PRO A 166 -14.48 -0.59 20.93
CA PRO A 166 -14.09 0.74 20.46
C PRO A 166 -13.15 1.47 21.43
N THR A 167 -13.45 1.43 22.72
CA THR A 167 -12.63 2.07 23.77
C THR A 167 -11.23 1.45 23.85
N GLU A 168 -11.13 0.11 23.84
CA GLU A 168 -9.83 -0.56 23.86
C GLU A 168 -9.00 -0.24 22.60
N LEU A 169 -9.65 -0.14 21.43
CA LEU A 169 -8.97 0.29 20.21
C LEU A 169 -8.40 1.70 20.38
N ASP A 170 -9.19 2.67 20.82
CA ASP A 170 -8.76 4.05 20.98
C ASP A 170 -7.63 4.18 22.02
N GLU A 171 -7.70 3.45 23.12
CA GLU A 171 -6.61 3.38 24.11
C GLU A 171 -5.32 2.84 23.50
N ARG A 172 -5.36 1.71 22.78
CA ARG A 172 -4.17 1.12 22.15
C ARG A 172 -3.56 2.03 21.09
N LEU A 173 -4.38 2.62 20.22
CA LEU A 173 -3.90 3.54 19.20
C LEU A 173 -3.33 4.83 19.83
N GLY A 174 -3.96 5.33 20.90
CA GLY A 174 -3.46 6.48 21.66
C GLY A 174 -2.09 6.21 22.29
N ARG A 175 -1.88 5.02 22.86
CA ARG A 175 -0.58 4.62 23.39
C ARG A 175 0.48 4.51 22.29
N LEU A 176 0.13 3.92 21.14
CA LEU A 176 1.02 3.86 19.98
C LEU A 176 1.37 5.25 19.43
N ARG A 177 0.47 6.24 19.49
CA ARG A 177 0.78 7.62 19.07
C ARG A 177 1.92 8.24 19.87
N GLU A 178 1.95 7.99 21.17
CA GLU A 178 3.03 8.46 22.05
C GLU A 178 4.32 7.65 21.89
N GLY A 179 4.18 6.41 21.41
CA GLY A 179 5.27 5.45 21.27
C GLY A 179 5.35 4.56 22.50
N ILE A 180 5.37 3.25 22.28
CA ILE A 180 5.52 2.25 23.35
C ILE A 180 6.81 1.47 23.18
N PRO A 181 7.40 0.95 24.28
CA PRO A 181 8.56 0.06 24.19
C PRO A 181 8.26 -1.17 23.33
N ILE A 182 9.23 -1.61 22.53
CA ILE A 182 9.06 -2.76 21.64
C ILE A 182 8.68 -4.05 22.38
N GLY A 183 9.22 -4.25 23.60
CA GLY A 183 8.88 -5.41 24.43
C GLY A 183 7.41 -5.41 24.85
N GLU A 184 6.83 -4.24 25.06
CA GLU A 184 5.41 -4.12 25.37
C GLU A 184 4.56 -4.40 24.12
N TYR A 185 4.91 -3.79 22.98
CA TYR A 185 4.22 -4.05 21.72
C TYR A 185 4.24 -5.53 21.38
N SER A 186 5.42 -6.17 21.47
CA SER A 186 5.62 -7.59 21.19
C SER A 186 4.78 -8.50 22.10
N GLY A 187 4.47 -8.07 23.32
CA GLY A 187 3.58 -8.75 24.26
C GLY A 187 2.10 -8.64 23.93
N TRP A 188 1.70 -7.80 22.96
CA TRP A 188 0.31 -7.71 22.53
C TRP A 188 -0.13 -8.98 21.78
N PRO A 189 -1.44 -9.32 21.83
CA PRO A 189 -2.00 -10.42 21.06
C PRO A 189 -1.60 -10.36 19.59
N GLU A 190 -1.16 -11.49 19.04
CA GLU A 190 -0.67 -11.60 17.66
C GLU A 190 -1.71 -11.08 16.64
N ARG A 191 -2.99 -11.37 16.87
CA ARG A 191 -4.11 -10.89 16.04
C ARG A 191 -4.14 -9.35 15.96
N ILE A 192 -3.85 -8.65 17.06
CA ILE A 192 -3.79 -7.19 17.10
C ILE A 192 -2.56 -6.70 16.33
N ARG A 193 -1.39 -7.25 16.63
CA ARG A 193 -0.14 -6.88 15.96
C ARG A 193 -0.23 -7.07 14.46
N LYS A 194 -0.55 -8.28 13.99
CA LYS A 194 -0.72 -8.59 12.56
C LYS A 194 -1.75 -7.68 11.89
N THR A 195 -2.85 -7.36 12.56
CA THR A 195 -3.84 -6.43 11.99
C THR A 195 -3.25 -5.04 11.78
N LEU A 196 -2.52 -4.49 12.76
CA LEU A 196 -1.87 -3.18 12.63
C LEU A 196 -0.76 -3.20 11.57
N GLU A 197 0.12 -4.19 11.61
CA GLU A 197 1.26 -4.32 10.71
C GLU A 197 0.81 -4.55 9.25
N ASN A 198 -0.19 -5.41 9.01
CA ASN A 198 -0.76 -5.64 7.67
C ASN A 198 -1.52 -4.43 7.12
N ASN A 199 -1.84 -3.43 7.95
CA ASN A 199 -2.47 -2.19 7.49
C ASN A 199 -1.49 -1.01 7.56
N ILE A 200 -0.17 -1.28 7.63
CA ILE A 200 0.91 -0.27 7.75
C ILE A 200 0.61 0.78 8.84
N ALA A 201 -0.13 0.39 9.88
CA ALA A 201 -0.61 1.31 10.90
C ALA A 201 0.42 1.56 12.00
N VAL A 202 1.49 0.75 12.05
CA VAL A 202 2.50 0.77 13.10
C VAL A 202 3.90 0.73 12.50
N ALA A 203 4.71 1.73 12.85
CA ALA A 203 6.15 1.70 12.65
C ALA A 203 6.80 0.92 13.80
N VAL A 204 7.68 -0.01 13.48
CA VAL A 204 8.34 -0.91 14.44
C VAL A 204 9.85 -0.74 14.29
N SER A 205 10.50 -0.32 15.37
CA SER A 205 11.95 -0.17 15.46
C SER A 205 12.52 -1.04 16.58
N PRO A 206 13.84 -1.28 16.64
CA PRO A 206 14.46 -2.10 17.68
C PRO A 206 14.21 -1.65 19.13
N GLY A 207 13.76 -0.40 19.36
CA GLY A 207 13.45 0.10 20.70
C GLY A 207 11.97 0.40 20.96
N GLN A 208 11.24 0.84 19.95
CA GLN A 208 9.88 1.35 20.12
C GLN A 208 8.97 1.01 18.94
N ALA A 209 7.67 1.00 19.20
CA ALA A 209 6.62 0.95 18.20
C ALA A 209 5.76 2.21 18.28
N TRP A 210 5.42 2.77 17.12
CA TRP A 210 4.60 3.97 17.02
C TRP A 210 3.47 3.81 16.02
N LEU A 211 2.40 4.55 16.23
CA LEU A 211 1.34 4.70 15.24
C LEU A 211 1.87 5.43 14.00
N HIS A 212 1.40 5.03 12.82
CA HIS A 212 1.66 5.75 11.58
C HIS A 212 1.22 7.24 11.73
N PRO A 213 2.07 8.24 11.45
CA PRO A 213 1.77 9.64 11.77
C PRO A 213 0.54 10.23 11.04
N ARG A 214 0.13 9.61 9.93
CA ARG A 214 -1.10 9.96 9.19
C ARG A 214 -2.39 9.45 9.82
N LEU A 215 -2.34 8.55 10.80
CA LEU A 215 -3.54 8.09 11.48
C LEU A 215 -3.99 9.15 12.50
N GLU A 216 -4.96 9.94 12.07
CA GLU A 216 -5.65 10.91 12.90
C GLU A 216 -6.58 10.17 13.87
N LEU A 217 -6.52 10.54 15.15
CA LEU A 217 -7.26 9.90 16.23
C LEU A 217 -8.07 10.98 16.95
N PRO A 218 -9.29 10.66 17.43
CA PRO A 218 -9.92 9.35 17.34
C PRO A 218 -10.31 9.00 15.90
N LEU A 219 -10.21 7.70 15.54
CA LEU A 219 -10.73 7.27 14.24
C LEU A 219 -12.26 7.44 14.28
N PRO A 220 -12.87 8.04 13.24
CA PRO A 220 -14.30 8.29 13.22
C PRO A 220 -15.08 6.97 13.28
N GLU A 221 -16.18 6.97 14.02
CA GLU A 221 -17.08 5.82 14.10
C GLU A 221 -17.85 5.63 12.78
N LEU A 222 -18.30 4.41 12.57
CA LEU A 222 -19.29 4.13 11.54
C LEU A 222 -20.63 4.73 11.98
N ASP A 223 -21.18 5.63 11.17
CA ASP A 223 -22.56 6.09 11.37
C ASP A 223 -23.51 4.89 11.28
N SER A 224 -24.28 4.63 12.34
CA SER A 224 -25.27 3.55 12.42
C SER A 224 -26.56 3.82 11.63
N SER A 225 -26.60 4.89 10.84
CA SER A 225 -27.78 5.31 10.07
C SER A 225 -27.98 4.45 8.82
N PRO A 226 -29.22 4.33 8.29
CA PRO A 226 -29.48 3.71 7.00
C PRO A 226 -28.64 4.43 5.93
N GLY A 227 -27.70 3.72 5.32
CA GLY A 227 -26.60 4.33 4.55
C GLY A 227 -25.21 4.16 5.18
N SER A 228 -25.09 3.26 6.17
CA SER A 228 -23.86 2.79 6.83
C SER A 228 -22.59 3.06 6.02
N ARG A 229 -21.66 3.77 6.65
CA ARG A 229 -20.31 4.00 6.14
C ARG A 229 -19.45 2.73 6.23
N ALA A 230 -19.99 1.55 6.48
CA ALA A 230 -19.19 0.34 6.39
C ALA A 230 -18.86 0.05 4.91
N PRO A 231 -17.68 -0.50 4.59
CA PRO A 231 -17.40 -0.98 3.25
C PRO A 231 -18.46 -2.01 2.85
N LYS A 232 -19.14 -1.78 1.72
CA LYS A 232 -20.23 -2.63 1.23
C LYS A 232 -19.72 -3.95 0.61
N SER A 233 -20.58 -4.95 0.59
CA SER A 233 -20.36 -6.28 -0.02
C SER A 233 -19.75 -6.23 -1.43
N ARG A 234 -20.11 -5.25 -2.27
CA ARG A 234 -19.56 -5.02 -3.62
C ARG A 234 -18.03 -4.88 -3.68
N PHE A 235 -17.38 -4.53 -2.56
CA PHE A 235 -15.92 -4.42 -2.48
C PHE A 235 -15.23 -5.74 -2.08
N ALA A 236 -16.00 -6.79 -1.76
CA ALA A 236 -15.47 -8.08 -1.34
C ALA A 236 -14.45 -8.69 -2.33
N PRO A 237 -14.63 -8.62 -3.66
CA PRO A 237 -13.64 -9.15 -4.61
C PRO A 237 -12.25 -8.55 -4.46
N PHE A 238 -12.18 -7.24 -4.25
CA PHE A 238 -10.94 -6.50 -4.06
C PHE A 238 -10.32 -6.77 -2.69
N MET A 239 -11.14 -6.87 -1.64
CA MET A 239 -10.65 -7.21 -0.31
C MET A 239 -10.20 -8.67 -0.22
N ALA A 240 -10.83 -9.60 -0.92
CA ALA A 240 -10.36 -10.99 -1.03
C ALA A 240 -9.00 -11.06 -1.73
N LEU A 241 -8.78 -10.28 -2.80
CA LEU A 241 -7.47 -10.15 -3.41
C LEU A 241 -6.43 -9.59 -2.43
N GLU A 242 -6.77 -8.52 -1.70
CA GLU A 242 -5.91 -7.99 -0.62
C GLU A 242 -5.56 -9.08 0.40
N ARG A 243 -6.50 -9.95 0.78
CA ARG A 243 -6.28 -11.04 1.74
C ARG A 243 -5.34 -12.13 1.22
N CYS A 244 -5.46 -12.51 -0.04
CA CYS A 244 -4.52 -13.45 -0.67
C CYS A 244 -3.10 -12.89 -0.61
N TRP A 245 -2.94 -11.61 -0.94
CA TRP A 245 -1.65 -10.91 -0.93
C TRP A 245 -1.09 -10.63 0.47
N ASP A 246 -1.94 -10.42 1.48
CA ASP A 246 -1.52 -10.35 2.89
C ASP A 246 -0.97 -11.71 3.37
N THR A 247 -1.44 -12.82 2.79
CA THR A 247 -1.07 -14.19 3.20
C THR A 247 0.16 -14.69 2.46
N ASP A 248 0.27 -14.38 1.16
CA ASP A 248 1.45 -14.65 0.34
C ASP A 248 1.92 -13.37 -0.37
N PRO A 249 2.71 -12.53 0.32
CA PRO A 249 3.24 -11.32 -0.29
C PRO A 249 4.14 -11.61 -1.50
N ALA A 250 4.80 -12.77 -1.55
CA ALA A 250 5.68 -13.12 -2.67
C ALA A 250 4.91 -13.32 -3.99
N GLY A 251 3.60 -13.62 -3.90
CA GLY A 251 2.70 -13.74 -5.05
C GLY A 251 2.31 -12.41 -5.69
N ILE A 252 2.63 -11.26 -5.09
CA ILE A 252 2.31 -9.95 -5.69
C ILE A 252 3.30 -9.68 -6.84
N PRO A 253 2.80 -9.23 -8.01
CA PRO A 253 1.47 -8.69 -8.25
C PRO A 253 0.54 -9.65 -8.99
N GLU A 254 0.81 -10.94 -9.00
CA GLU A 254 0.00 -11.86 -9.79
C GLU A 254 -1.42 -11.95 -9.22
N LEU A 255 -2.38 -12.11 -10.12
CA LEU A 255 -3.73 -12.47 -9.71
C LEU A 255 -3.69 -13.91 -9.18
N PRO A 256 -4.09 -14.17 -7.92
CA PRO A 256 -4.12 -15.51 -7.36
C PRO A 256 -5.06 -16.41 -8.17
N ALA A 257 -4.84 -17.72 -8.07
CA ALA A 257 -5.75 -18.71 -8.63
C ALA A 257 -7.17 -18.48 -8.10
N PHE A 258 -8.17 -18.68 -8.95
CA PHE A 258 -9.58 -18.44 -8.61
C PHE A 258 -10.02 -19.16 -7.33
N SER A 259 -9.55 -20.38 -7.09
CA SER A 259 -9.86 -21.15 -5.88
C SER A 259 -9.33 -20.47 -4.61
N ALA A 260 -8.08 -19.99 -4.62
CA ALA A 260 -7.48 -19.31 -3.48
C ALA A 260 -8.15 -17.96 -3.19
N TRP A 261 -8.50 -17.22 -4.25
CA TRP A 261 -9.28 -15.98 -4.12
C TRP A 261 -10.68 -16.25 -3.54
N LYS A 262 -11.36 -17.29 -4.03
CA LYS A 262 -12.69 -17.70 -3.57
C LYS A 262 -12.69 -18.08 -2.09
N GLU A 263 -11.64 -18.73 -1.59
CA GLU A 263 -11.52 -19.11 -0.18
C GLU A 263 -11.46 -17.90 0.77
N GLU A 264 -10.91 -16.77 0.33
CA GLU A 264 -10.89 -15.53 1.12
C GLU A 264 -12.19 -14.73 1.00
N LEU A 265 -13.09 -15.11 0.10
CA LEU A 265 -14.35 -14.43 -0.17
C LEU A 265 -15.50 -14.97 0.69
N SER A 266 -15.42 -14.78 2.01
CA SER A 266 -16.47 -15.19 2.95
C SER A 266 -16.74 -14.14 4.03
N ARG A 267 -17.90 -14.24 4.69
CA ARG A 267 -18.27 -13.34 5.79
C ARG A 267 -17.31 -13.42 6.97
N GLU A 268 -16.81 -14.62 7.25
CA GLU A 268 -15.86 -14.89 8.32
C GLU A 268 -14.47 -14.33 7.99
N ARG A 269 -14.09 -14.33 6.71
CA ARG A 269 -12.78 -13.84 6.22
C ARG A 269 -12.76 -12.33 6.00
N LEU A 270 -13.91 -11.73 5.68
CA LEU A 270 -14.11 -10.30 5.48
C LEU A 270 -15.19 -9.77 6.44
N PRO A 271 -14.96 -9.87 7.76
CA PRO A 271 -15.96 -9.48 8.77
C PRO A 271 -16.18 -7.97 8.85
N GLU A 272 -15.30 -7.17 8.24
CA GLU A 272 -15.44 -5.72 8.16
C GLU A 272 -16.46 -5.22 7.13
N LEU A 273 -16.95 -6.12 6.26
CA LEU A 273 -17.90 -5.75 5.22
C LEU A 273 -19.33 -5.75 5.74
N ASP A 274 -20.10 -4.77 5.30
CA ASP A 274 -21.56 -4.78 5.40
C ASP A 274 -22.12 -5.64 4.27
N TRP A 275 -22.38 -6.91 4.61
CA TRP A 275 -22.91 -7.91 3.69
C TRP A 275 -24.41 -7.69 3.50
N ASP A 276 -24.80 -7.32 2.28
CA ASP A 276 -26.20 -7.12 1.96
C ASP A 276 -27.00 -8.40 2.23
N SER A 277 -28.02 -8.30 3.09
CA SER A 277 -28.86 -9.41 3.54
C SER A 277 -29.61 -10.09 2.37
N GLU A 278 -29.84 -9.36 1.29
CA GLU A 278 -30.56 -9.83 0.10
C GLU A 278 -29.67 -10.64 -0.86
N THR A 279 -28.35 -10.52 -0.76
CA THR A 279 -27.44 -11.25 -1.64
C THR A 279 -26.86 -12.44 -0.89
N ASN A 280 -27.43 -13.62 -1.11
CA ASN A 280 -26.81 -14.87 -0.67
C ASN A 280 -25.69 -15.25 -1.64
N TRP A 281 -24.47 -14.79 -1.36
CA TRP A 281 -23.27 -15.05 -2.20
C TRP A 281 -22.90 -16.53 -2.25
N ASP A 282 -23.45 -17.35 -1.35
CA ASP A 282 -23.21 -18.80 -1.30
C ASP A 282 -24.14 -19.62 -2.22
N SER A 283 -25.13 -18.98 -2.84
CA SER A 283 -25.99 -19.64 -3.83
C SER A 283 -25.37 -19.58 -5.23
N GLU A 284 -25.33 -20.70 -5.96
CA GLU A 284 -24.77 -20.77 -7.33
C GLU A 284 -25.39 -19.75 -8.30
N THR A 285 -26.68 -19.43 -8.10
CA THR A 285 -27.41 -18.45 -8.92
C THR A 285 -26.90 -17.02 -8.74
N ASN A 286 -26.56 -16.63 -7.50
CA ASN A 286 -25.99 -15.30 -7.23
C ASN A 286 -24.48 -15.26 -7.49
N TRP A 287 -23.79 -16.40 -7.40
CA TRP A 287 -22.36 -16.49 -7.67
C TRP A 287 -22.03 -16.05 -9.11
N ASN A 288 -22.85 -16.47 -10.07
CA ASN A 288 -22.67 -16.24 -11.51
C ASN A 288 -23.46 -15.05 -12.08
N SER A 289 -24.12 -14.25 -11.24
CA SER A 289 -24.87 -13.08 -11.73
C SER A 289 -23.91 -11.98 -12.22
N GLU A 290 -24.40 -11.07 -13.07
CA GLU A 290 -23.62 -9.95 -13.61
C GLU A 290 -23.10 -8.97 -12.54
N THR A 291 -23.62 -9.06 -11.32
CA THR A 291 -23.19 -8.27 -10.16
C THR A 291 -22.66 -9.16 -9.02
N GLY A 292 -22.50 -10.45 -9.30
CA GLY A 292 -22.09 -11.47 -8.36
C GLY A 292 -20.57 -11.53 -8.16
N PRO A 293 -20.11 -12.30 -7.16
CA PRO A 293 -18.69 -12.45 -6.88
C PRO A 293 -17.84 -12.90 -8.08
N ALA A 294 -18.34 -13.81 -8.93
CA ALA A 294 -17.59 -14.27 -10.10
C ALA A 294 -17.32 -13.14 -11.11
N ASP A 295 -18.25 -12.20 -11.25
CA ASP A 295 -18.03 -11.02 -12.10
C ASP A 295 -16.93 -10.12 -11.54
N GLY A 296 -16.85 -9.98 -10.21
CA GLY A 296 -15.76 -9.28 -9.55
C GLY A 296 -14.38 -9.88 -9.85
N PHE A 297 -14.26 -11.21 -9.87
CA PHE A 297 -13.01 -11.86 -10.27
C PHE A 297 -12.73 -11.72 -11.77
N ARG A 298 -13.76 -11.81 -12.62
CA ARG A 298 -13.63 -11.58 -14.06
C ARG A 298 -13.10 -10.17 -14.36
N LEU A 299 -13.66 -9.16 -13.68
CA LEU A 299 -13.22 -7.77 -13.79
C LEU A 299 -11.75 -7.61 -13.38
N LEU A 300 -11.32 -8.26 -12.29
CA LEU A 300 -9.90 -8.31 -11.92
C LEU A 300 -9.08 -8.98 -13.03
N LEU A 301 -9.49 -10.17 -13.49
CA LEU A 301 -8.78 -10.94 -14.52
C LEU A 301 -8.59 -10.14 -15.81
N ASP A 302 -9.65 -9.54 -16.34
CA ASP A 302 -9.61 -8.73 -17.56
C ASP A 302 -8.66 -7.55 -17.41
N ALA A 303 -8.69 -6.88 -16.25
CA ALA A 303 -7.80 -5.76 -15.97
C ALA A 303 -6.33 -6.20 -15.85
N PHE A 304 -6.05 -7.34 -15.21
CA PHE A 304 -4.70 -7.89 -15.11
C PHE A 304 -4.16 -8.34 -16.48
N LEU A 305 -5.00 -8.93 -17.33
CA LEU A 305 -4.63 -9.28 -18.70
C LEU A 305 -4.34 -8.03 -19.54
N ALA A 306 -5.19 -7.01 -19.46
CA ALA A 306 -4.98 -5.74 -20.15
C ALA A 306 -3.68 -5.05 -19.71
N GLN A 307 -3.39 -5.06 -18.40
CA GLN A 307 -2.12 -4.54 -17.88
C GLN A 307 -0.93 -5.33 -18.42
N LYS A 308 -1.02 -6.66 -18.47
CA LYS A 308 0.05 -7.52 -19.04
C LYS A 308 0.26 -7.26 -20.53
N ASP A 309 -0.80 -7.04 -21.29
CA ASP A 309 -0.70 -6.70 -22.71
C ASP A 309 -0.07 -5.33 -22.95
N LEU A 310 -0.35 -4.34 -22.08
CA LEU A 310 0.34 -3.05 -22.07
C LEU A 310 1.83 -3.22 -21.75
N GLU A 311 2.17 -4.00 -20.72
CA GLU A 311 3.56 -4.27 -20.30
C GLU A 311 4.36 -5.00 -21.39
N LEU A 312 3.70 -5.87 -22.17
CA LEU A 312 4.29 -6.58 -23.30
C LEU A 312 4.32 -5.76 -24.60
N GLY A 313 3.86 -4.50 -24.57
CA GLY A 313 3.83 -3.62 -25.74
C GLY A 313 2.85 -4.05 -26.84
N LYS A 314 1.88 -4.91 -26.51
CA LYS A 314 0.91 -5.46 -27.46
C LYS A 314 -0.32 -4.57 -27.69
N ALA A 315 -0.51 -3.55 -26.86
CA ALA A 315 -1.69 -2.70 -26.88
C ALA A 315 -1.78 -1.69 -28.05
N GLU A 316 -0.68 -1.45 -28.80
CA GLU A 316 -0.68 -0.47 -29.91
C GLU A 316 -1.02 -1.04 -31.30
N ALA A 317 -1.42 -2.32 -31.42
CA ALA A 317 -1.79 -2.89 -32.72
C ALA A 317 -3.27 -2.66 -33.13
N GLY A 318 -4.11 -2.09 -32.25
CA GLY A 318 -5.58 -2.10 -32.43
C GLY A 318 -6.26 -0.76 -32.77
N ALA A 319 -5.56 0.37 -32.72
CA ALA A 319 -6.19 1.69 -32.88
C ALA A 319 -5.42 2.58 -33.87
N GLY A 320 -5.39 2.19 -35.14
CA GLY A 320 -4.71 3.00 -36.16
C GLY A 320 -4.87 2.47 -37.58
N ASN A 321 -6.08 2.52 -38.14
CA ASN A 321 -6.26 2.83 -39.57
C ASN A 321 -7.73 3.16 -39.87
N GLY A 322 -8.07 4.41 -39.64
CA GLY A 322 -9.36 5.01 -39.98
C GLY A 322 -9.19 6.50 -40.25
N LYS A 323 -8.17 6.88 -41.03
CA LYS A 323 -8.09 8.21 -41.64
C LYS A 323 -7.66 8.05 -43.09
N THR A 324 -8.66 7.95 -43.96
CA THR A 324 -8.57 8.32 -45.36
C THR A 324 -7.94 9.69 -45.48
N ARG A 325 -6.76 9.73 -46.10
CA ARG A 325 -6.12 10.94 -46.60
C ARG A 325 -6.80 11.25 -47.94
N PRO A 326 -7.39 12.43 -48.18
CA PRO A 326 -7.78 12.80 -49.54
C PRO A 326 -6.49 13.11 -50.32
N GLU A 327 -6.31 12.41 -51.43
CA GLU A 327 -5.26 12.67 -52.41
C GLU A 327 -5.47 14.06 -53.03
N GLU A 328 -4.43 14.90 -52.98
CA GLU A 328 -4.30 16.08 -53.82
C GLU A 328 -4.10 15.63 -55.27
N ASN A 329 -5.12 15.82 -56.10
CA ASN A 329 -4.98 15.82 -57.55
C ASN A 329 -4.74 17.26 -58.02
N GLN A 330 -3.51 17.56 -58.41
CA GLN A 330 -3.22 18.55 -59.45
C GLN A 330 -2.66 17.82 -60.67
N PRO A 331 -3.15 18.12 -61.87
CA PRO A 331 -2.32 18.08 -63.05
C PRO A 331 -2.12 19.50 -63.59
N ASP A 332 -0.86 19.85 -63.79
CA ASP A 332 -0.47 20.95 -64.67
C ASP A 332 -0.76 20.57 -66.13
N ALA A 333 -1.51 21.44 -66.82
CA ALA A 333 -1.34 21.83 -68.23
C ALA A 333 -2.12 23.11 -68.51
#